data_AF-A0A962BRZ6-F1
#
_entry.id   AF-A0A962BRZ6-F1
#
_cell.length_a   1.000
_cell.length_b   1.000
_cell.length_c   1.000
_cell.angle_alpha   90.00
_cell.angle_beta   90.00
_cell.angle_gamma   90.00
#
_symmetry.space_group_name_H-M   'P 1'
#
loop_
_entity.id
_entity.type
_entity.pdbx_description
1 polymer ?
#
loop_
_entity_poly.entity_id
_entity_poly.type
_entity_poly.pdbx_seq_one_letter_code
_entity_poly.pdbx_strand_id
1 'polypeptide(L)'
;WHMNVGDDITAHNTAISDFMEVLSGHVVTEALDASLQSLSMASNFEGIDAIISNISTVQMDALSLTTEDMLADAGVRIMTDGNDYAYSTGESASIHGLGGNDTILGNTGDDHIFGGDGDDVLYDFRGGNNTLYGGEGNDVLYTGNGNDILYGSDGDDLIIGLGGADTFILREGDTGIDTIYYADAREGDRLDISDFLDQFDPLQDAIDDFVILSDDGFSTTVSVDVDGQGAGEAVQIATLYGSTGVEVEGIIDLSSITTV
;
A
#
# COMPACT_ATOMS: atom_id res chain seq x y z
N TRP A 1 16.51 -44.61 30.81
CA TRP A 1 17.32 -43.40 30.62
C TRP A 1 16.69 -42.34 31.52
N HIS A 2 17.31 -42.05 32.67
CA HIS A 2 16.88 -40.93 33.51
C HIS A 2 17.45 -39.67 32.86
N MET A 3 16.63 -38.90 32.16
CA MET A 3 17.00 -37.53 31.82
C MET A 3 17.03 -36.76 33.14
N ASN A 4 18.20 -36.24 33.49
CA ASN A 4 18.39 -35.47 34.70
C ASN A 4 17.78 -34.09 34.45
N VAL A 5 16.48 -33.95 34.74
CA VAL A 5 15.68 -32.74 34.44
C VAL A 5 16.32 -31.47 35.02
N GLY A 6 17.08 -31.60 36.11
CA GLY A 6 17.82 -30.49 36.72
C GLY A 6 18.99 -29.96 35.87
N ASP A 7 19.68 -30.80 35.10
CA ASP A 7 20.79 -30.36 34.25
C ASP A 7 20.26 -29.59 33.02
N ASP A 8 19.11 -30.01 32.50
CA ASP A 8 18.42 -29.37 31.37
C ASP A 8 17.83 -28.01 31.76
N ILE A 9 17.21 -27.93 32.94
CA ILE A 9 16.73 -26.65 33.52
C ILE A 9 17.90 -25.70 33.79
N THR A 10 19.04 -26.21 34.30
CA THR A 10 20.21 -25.37 34.58
C THR A 10 20.85 -24.84 33.29
N ALA A 11 20.92 -25.65 32.24
CA ALA A 11 21.40 -25.22 30.93
C ALA A 11 20.46 -24.18 30.29
N HIS A 12 19.15 -24.37 30.42
CA HIS A 12 18.14 -23.43 29.91
C HIS A 12 18.17 -22.09 30.66
N ASN A 13 18.30 -22.11 31.99
CA ASN A 13 18.43 -20.89 32.81
C ASN A 13 19.72 -20.13 32.49
N THR A 14 20.81 -20.84 32.18
CA THR A 14 22.06 -20.22 31.71
C THR A 14 21.85 -19.53 30.35
N ALA A 15 21.18 -20.19 29.39
CA ALA A 15 20.93 -19.59 28.07
C ALA A 15 20.03 -18.34 28.12
N ILE A 16 19.03 -18.33 29.02
CA ILE A 16 18.20 -17.15 29.28
C ILE A 16 19.02 -16.03 29.92
N SER A 17 19.88 -16.36 30.90
CA SER A 17 20.78 -15.38 31.51
C SER A 17 21.71 -14.75 30.48
N ASP A 18 22.29 -15.55 29.57
CA ASP A 18 23.18 -15.06 28.51
C ASP A 18 22.42 -14.17 27.51
N PHE A 19 21.18 -14.51 27.15
CA PHE A 19 20.34 -13.70 26.27
C PHE A 19 19.96 -12.35 26.91
N MET A 20 19.63 -12.36 28.21
CA MET A 20 19.31 -11.13 28.96
C MET A 20 20.54 -10.25 29.18
N GLU A 21 21.73 -10.84 29.34
CA GLU A 21 23.00 -10.11 29.41
C GLU A 21 23.30 -9.38 28.09
N VAL A 22 23.07 -10.04 26.94
CA VAL A 22 23.23 -9.44 25.60
C VAL A 22 22.26 -8.25 25.39
N LEU A 23 21.03 -8.37 25.86
CA LEU A 23 20.04 -7.29 25.79
C LEU A 23 20.42 -6.11 26.71
N SER A 24 20.92 -6.39 27.92
CA SER A 24 21.36 -5.35 28.88
C SER A 24 22.61 -4.57 28.43
N GLY A 25 23.39 -5.13 27.51
CA GLY A 25 24.59 -4.51 26.94
C GLY A 25 24.34 -3.55 25.78
N HIS A 26 23.13 -3.56 25.20
CA HIS A 26 22.65 -2.52 24.30
C HIS A 26 22.04 -1.39 25.16
N VAL A 27 22.00 -0.13 24.70
CA VAL A 27 21.56 1.00 25.53
C VAL A 27 20.05 0.87 25.81
N VAL A 28 19.72 0.16 26.89
CA VAL A 28 18.35 -0.09 27.34
C VAL A 28 17.84 1.14 28.09
N THR A 29 16.65 1.64 27.73
CA THR A 29 15.97 2.69 28.49
C THR A 29 15.49 2.14 29.84
N GLU A 30 15.30 2.99 30.86
CA GLU A 30 14.88 2.56 32.20
C GLU A 30 13.56 1.76 32.22
N ALA A 31 12.68 1.98 31.23
CA ALA A 31 11.41 1.27 31.08
C ALA A 31 11.58 -0.17 30.54
N LEU A 32 12.53 -0.36 29.62
CA LEU A 32 12.85 -1.69 29.10
C LEU A 32 13.67 -2.49 30.13
N ASP A 33 14.52 -1.84 30.94
CA ASP A 33 15.21 -2.48 32.07
C ASP A 33 14.22 -3.00 33.13
N ALA A 34 13.20 -2.21 33.49
CA ALA A 34 12.17 -2.65 34.43
C ALA A 34 11.32 -3.82 33.86
N SER A 35 11.03 -3.79 32.56
CA SER A 35 10.28 -4.85 31.87
C SER A 35 11.09 -6.15 31.79
N LEU A 36 12.38 -6.05 31.44
CA LEU A 36 13.31 -7.18 31.42
C LEU A 36 13.55 -7.77 32.83
N GLN A 37 13.63 -6.93 33.86
CA GLN A 37 13.70 -7.38 35.25
C GLN A 37 12.42 -8.12 35.68
N SER A 38 11.24 -7.65 35.22
CA SER A 38 9.98 -8.34 35.48
C SER A 38 9.90 -9.70 34.76
N LEU A 39 10.46 -9.78 33.55
CA LEU A 39 10.54 -10.99 32.75
C LEU A 39 11.51 -12.01 33.36
N SER A 40 12.64 -11.56 33.91
CA SER A 40 13.61 -12.42 34.62
C SER A 40 13.08 -12.94 35.95
N MET A 41 12.25 -12.15 36.65
CA MET A 41 11.56 -12.62 37.85
C MET A 41 10.47 -13.65 37.54
N ALA A 42 9.83 -13.57 36.38
CA ALA A 42 8.84 -14.52 35.93
C ALA A 42 9.44 -15.85 35.45
N SER A 43 10.70 -15.87 34.98
CA SER A 43 11.33 -17.05 34.35
C SER A 43 12.04 -18.03 35.30
N ASN A 44 11.97 -17.83 36.62
CA ASN A 44 12.42 -18.81 37.62
C ASN A 44 11.44 -20.00 37.68
N PHE A 45 11.62 -20.98 36.78
CA PHE A 45 10.65 -22.04 36.52
C PHE A 45 10.88 -23.37 37.24
N GLU A 46 9.88 -23.80 38.01
CA GLU A 46 9.47 -25.21 38.05
C GLU A 46 8.32 -25.41 37.04
N GLY A 47 8.61 -25.94 35.85
CA GLY A 47 7.62 -26.53 34.93
C GLY A 47 6.98 -25.58 33.90
N ILE A 48 7.19 -25.90 32.62
CA ILE A 48 6.92 -25.18 31.34
C ILE A 48 5.55 -24.47 31.17
N ASP A 49 4.61 -24.60 32.12
CA ASP A 49 3.19 -24.23 31.93
C ASP A 49 2.79 -22.82 32.43
N ALA A 50 3.73 -21.97 32.86
CA ALA A 50 3.41 -20.68 33.50
C ALA A 50 3.86 -19.40 32.75
N ILE A 51 4.54 -19.50 31.59
CA ILE A 51 5.09 -18.29 30.91
C ILE A 51 4.10 -17.63 29.96
N ILE A 52 3.02 -18.29 29.55
CA ILE A 52 2.08 -17.71 28.56
C ILE A 52 0.76 -17.25 29.20
N SER A 53 0.45 -17.65 30.44
CA SER A 53 -0.86 -17.32 31.06
C SER A 53 -0.92 -15.96 31.78
N ASN A 54 0.22 -15.27 31.98
CA ASN A 54 0.31 -14.05 32.78
C ASN A 54 0.84 -12.83 32.02
N ILE A 55 1.03 -12.93 30.69
CA ILE A 55 1.34 -11.74 29.90
C ILE A 55 0.03 -11.00 29.67
N SER A 56 -0.16 -9.89 30.38
CA SER A 56 -1.30 -9.00 30.16
C SER A 56 -1.18 -8.35 28.78
N THR A 57 -2.31 -7.93 28.19
CA THR A 57 -2.31 -7.19 26.92
C THR A 57 -1.38 -5.98 26.96
N VAL A 58 -1.33 -5.26 28.09
CA VAL A 58 -0.40 -4.13 28.30
C VAL A 58 1.07 -4.54 28.20
N GLN A 59 1.44 -5.74 28.64
CA GLN A 59 2.82 -6.25 28.52
C GLN A 59 3.14 -6.72 27.11
N MET A 60 2.15 -7.23 26.36
CA MET A 60 2.31 -7.52 24.93
C MET A 60 2.46 -6.24 24.11
N ASP A 61 1.65 -5.21 24.40
CA ASP A 61 1.71 -3.91 23.71
C ASP A 61 3.06 -3.23 23.98
N ALA A 62 3.55 -3.28 25.22
CA ALA A 62 4.87 -2.75 25.57
C ALA A 62 6.01 -3.51 24.87
N LEU A 63 5.91 -4.84 24.76
CA LEU A 63 6.89 -5.66 24.02
C LEU A 63 6.87 -5.33 22.52
N SER A 64 5.69 -5.12 21.92
CA SER A 64 5.55 -4.72 20.52
C SER A 64 6.23 -3.37 20.27
N LEU A 65 5.88 -2.36 21.08
CA LEU A 65 6.44 -1.02 20.98
C LEU A 65 7.97 -1.00 21.16
N THR A 66 8.49 -1.77 22.12
CA THR A 66 9.95 -1.89 22.30
C THR A 66 10.65 -2.64 21.16
N THR A 67 9.96 -3.56 20.49
CA THR A 67 10.53 -4.28 19.34
C THR A 67 10.60 -3.36 18.12
N GLU A 68 9.59 -2.52 17.91
CA GLU A 68 9.58 -1.48 16.87
C GLU A 68 10.70 -0.46 17.10
N ASP A 69 10.84 0.06 18.32
CA ASP A 69 11.92 0.98 18.69
C ASP A 69 13.32 0.35 18.48
N MET A 70 13.49 -0.92 18.87
CA MET A 70 14.76 -1.65 18.70
C MET A 70 15.09 -1.91 17.22
N LEU A 71 14.08 -2.15 16.38
CA LEU A 71 14.27 -2.36 14.94
C LEU A 71 14.57 -1.03 14.23
N ALA A 72 13.88 0.05 14.60
CA ALA A 72 14.18 1.40 14.13
C ALA A 72 15.62 1.83 14.48
N ASP A 73 16.07 1.60 15.72
CA ASP A 73 17.45 1.91 16.15
C ASP A 73 18.50 1.02 15.45
N ALA A 74 18.13 -0.23 15.12
CA ALA A 74 18.93 -1.13 14.29
C ALA A 74 18.97 -0.73 12.80
N GLY A 75 18.27 0.33 12.40
CA GLY A 75 18.16 0.77 11.01
C GLY A 75 17.29 -0.12 10.13
N VAL A 76 16.53 -1.04 10.75
CA VAL A 76 15.43 -1.76 10.10
C VAL A 76 14.26 -0.78 10.08
N ARG A 77 14.06 -0.10 8.96
CA ARG A 77 12.96 0.85 8.85
C ARG A 77 11.64 0.10 8.82
N ILE A 78 10.82 0.34 9.85
CA ILE A 78 9.44 -0.14 9.98
C ILE A 78 8.55 1.04 9.64
N MET A 79 7.57 0.83 8.78
CA MET A 79 6.51 1.80 8.53
C MET A 79 5.53 1.79 9.71
N THR A 80 5.02 2.95 10.07
CA THR A 80 4.23 3.22 11.29
C THR A 80 2.93 3.95 10.93
N ASP A 81 2.05 4.19 11.90
CA ASP A 81 0.84 5.00 11.68
C ASP A 81 1.15 6.53 11.60
N GLY A 82 2.40 6.92 11.38
CA GLY A 82 2.79 8.32 11.24
C GLY A 82 3.78 8.52 10.10
N ASN A 83 3.97 9.77 9.69
CA ASN A 83 4.74 10.12 8.50
C ASN A 83 6.14 9.49 8.45
N ASP A 84 6.35 8.65 7.46
CA ASP A 84 7.57 7.87 7.25
C ASP A 84 8.26 8.21 5.93
N TYR A 85 9.55 7.88 5.86
CA TYR A 85 10.35 8.01 4.64
C TYR A 85 10.93 6.66 4.24
N ALA A 86 10.40 6.07 3.17
CA ALA A 86 10.85 4.82 2.59
C ALA A 86 11.76 4.94 1.35
N TYR A 87 12.69 4.01 1.21
CA TYR A 87 13.61 3.80 0.10
C TYR A 87 13.96 2.32 0.02
N SER A 88 13.57 1.64 -1.06
CA SER A 88 13.95 0.25 -1.33
C SER A 88 15.37 0.17 -1.88
N THR A 89 16.16 -0.79 -1.38
CA THR A 89 17.52 -1.07 -1.90
C THR A 89 17.59 -2.35 -2.74
N GLY A 90 16.47 -3.08 -2.88
CA GLY A 90 16.37 -4.33 -3.63
C GLY A 90 15.95 -4.12 -5.09
N GLU A 91 15.89 -5.22 -5.85
CA GLU A 91 15.31 -5.26 -7.21
C GLU A 91 13.78 -5.43 -7.21
N SER A 92 13.16 -5.70 -6.07
CA SER A 92 11.71 -5.75 -5.93
C SER A 92 11.39 -5.42 -4.47
N ALA A 93 10.36 -4.61 -4.27
CA ALA A 93 9.93 -4.10 -2.99
C ALA A 93 8.50 -4.53 -2.71
N SER A 94 8.19 -4.78 -1.45
CA SER A 94 6.82 -4.83 -0.95
C SER A 94 6.78 -3.93 0.27
N ILE A 95 6.17 -2.76 0.12
CA ILE A 95 6.15 -1.69 1.14
C ILE A 95 4.70 -1.30 1.41
N HIS A 96 4.35 -1.18 2.68
CA HIS A 96 3.07 -0.69 3.16
C HIS A 96 3.33 0.48 4.10
N GLY A 97 2.91 1.68 3.73
CA GLY A 97 3.13 2.90 4.52
C GLY A 97 2.31 2.97 5.81
N LEU A 98 1.14 2.33 5.81
CA LEU A 98 0.20 2.27 6.93
C LEU A 98 -0.55 3.59 7.09
N GLY A 99 -0.08 4.51 7.94
CA GLY A 99 -0.79 5.75 8.21
C GLY A 99 0.14 6.94 8.30
N GLY A 100 -0.39 8.14 8.13
CA GLY A 100 0.40 9.36 8.02
C GLY A 100 0.84 9.64 6.58
N ASN A 101 1.42 10.83 6.39
CA ASN A 101 1.82 11.27 5.05
C ASN A 101 3.24 10.79 4.76
N ASP A 102 3.36 9.73 3.98
CA ASP A 102 4.58 9.02 3.71
C ASP A 102 5.27 9.48 2.43
N THR A 103 6.56 9.18 2.35
CA THR A 103 7.32 9.32 1.12
C THR A 103 8.07 8.03 0.85
N ILE A 104 7.59 7.24 -0.10
CA ILE A 104 8.10 5.92 -0.42
C ILE A 104 8.78 5.95 -1.78
N LEU A 105 10.08 5.63 -1.80
CA LEU A 105 10.86 5.52 -3.02
C LEU A 105 11.15 4.05 -3.35
N GLY A 106 10.57 3.58 -4.44
CA GLY A 106 10.89 2.30 -5.05
C GLY A 106 12.29 2.29 -5.68
N ASN A 107 12.69 1.14 -6.20
CA ASN A 107 13.95 1.00 -6.92
C ASN A 107 13.71 0.38 -8.30
N THR A 108 14.71 -0.31 -8.86
CA THR A 108 14.50 -1.06 -10.09
C THR A 108 13.70 -2.32 -9.81
N GLY A 109 13.00 -2.80 -10.83
CA GLY A 109 12.31 -4.08 -10.89
C GLY A 109 10.89 -4.00 -10.32
N ASP A 110 10.20 -5.13 -10.21
CA ASP A 110 8.74 -5.12 -10.03
C ASP A 110 8.39 -4.88 -8.54
N ASP A 111 8.01 -3.64 -8.22
CA ASP A 111 7.68 -3.23 -6.85
C ASP A 111 6.15 -3.24 -6.59
N HIS A 112 5.77 -3.53 -5.36
CA HIS A 112 4.41 -3.41 -4.83
C HIS A 112 4.41 -2.43 -3.67
N ILE A 113 3.84 -1.25 -3.86
CA ILE A 113 3.87 -0.16 -2.89
C ILE A 113 2.45 0.27 -2.56
N PHE A 114 2.15 0.34 -1.27
CA PHE A 114 0.89 0.83 -0.71
C PHE A 114 1.22 2.02 0.18
N GLY A 115 0.62 3.19 -0.07
CA GLY A 115 0.72 4.37 0.78
C GLY A 115 -0.01 4.13 2.10
N GLY A 116 -1.33 4.03 2.04
CA GLY A 116 -2.16 3.78 3.22
C GLY A 116 -3.03 5.00 3.52
N ASP A 117 -3.16 5.37 4.79
CA ASP A 117 -3.94 6.54 5.19
C ASP A 117 -3.02 7.78 5.23
N GLY A 118 -3.34 8.87 4.54
CA GLY A 118 -2.57 10.11 4.52
C GLY A 118 -2.33 10.62 3.10
N ASP A 119 -1.80 11.85 2.98
CA ASP A 119 -1.37 12.34 1.66
C ASP A 119 0.05 11.83 1.37
N ASP A 120 0.16 10.76 0.58
CA ASP A 120 1.38 10.01 0.33
C ASP A 120 2.10 10.41 -0.96
N VAL A 121 3.40 10.11 -1.00
CA VAL A 121 4.23 10.32 -2.18
C VAL A 121 4.96 9.02 -2.52
N LEU A 122 4.49 8.34 -3.57
CA LEU A 122 5.00 7.05 -4.04
C LEU A 122 5.80 7.25 -5.34
N TYR A 123 7.13 7.19 -5.24
CA TYR A 123 8.07 7.39 -6.35
C TYR A 123 8.79 6.11 -6.73
N ASP A 124 8.35 5.49 -7.82
CA ASP A 124 8.91 4.25 -8.35
C ASP A 124 9.33 4.34 -9.82
N PHE A 125 10.21 5.29 -10.10
CA PHE A 125 10.52 5.75 -11.45
C PHE A 125 11.62 4.95 -12.18
N ARG A 126 12.24 3.95 -11.52
CA ARG A 126 13.45 3.30 -12.05
C ARG A 126 13.15 2.10 -12.96
N GLY A 127 11.86 1.85 -13.18
CA GLY A 127 11.31 0.89 -14.11
C GLY A 127 11.18 -0.52 -13.54
N GLY A 128 10.41 -1.36 -14.22
CA GLY A 128 9.80 -2.56 -13.63
C GLY A 128 8.31 -2.54 -13.94
N ASN A 129 7.60 -3.65 -13.76
CA ASN A 129 6.13 -3.64 -13.83
C ASN A 129 5.60 -3.49 -12.40
N ASN A 130 5.30 -2.26 -12.02
CA ASN A 130 5.06 -1.91 -10.62
C ASN A 130 3.57 -1.88 -10.34
N THR A 131 3.21 -2.00 -9.06
CA THR A 131 1.85 -1.82 -8.59
C THR A 131 1.85 -0.84 -7.44
N LEU A 132 1.28 0.35 -7.65
CA LEU A 132 1.20 1.41 -6.65
C LEU A 132 -0.26 1.67 -6.28
N TYR A 133 -0.52 1.69 -4.98
CA TYR A 133 -1.79 2.04 -4.37
C TYR A 133 -1.57 3.26 -3.47
N GLY A 134 -2.27 4.37 -3.72
CA GLY A 134 -2.24 5.56 -2.89
C GLY A 134 -2.86 5.27 -1.52
N GLY A 135 -4.18 5.13 -1.49
CA GLY A 135 -4.94 4.80 -0.29
C GLY A 135 -5.93 5.90 0.05
N GLU A 136 -6.11 6.22 1.33
CA GLU A 136 -6.96 7.34 1.73
C GLU A 136 -6.14 8.64 1.76
N GLY A 137 -6.46 9.64 0.95
CA GLY A 137 -5.74 10.92 0.95
C GLY A 137 -5.49 11.44 -0.45
N ASN A 138 -4.84 12.60 -0.57
CA ASN A 138 -4.48 13.12 -1.89
C ASN A 138 -3.03 12.74 -2.19
N ASP A 139 -2.87 11.69 -2.95
CA ASP A 139 -1.59 11.03 -3.16
C ASP A 139 -0.90 11.48 -4.45
N VAL A 140 0.41 11.23 -4.49
CA VAL A 140 1.23 11.39 -5.69
C VAL A 140 1.83 10.04 -6.04
N LEU A 141 1.35 9.45 -7.12
CA LEU A 141 1.86 8.19 -7.66
C LEU A 141 2.68 8.48 -8.91
N TYR A 142 3.95 8.08 -8.89
CA TYR A 142 4.85 8.25 -10.03
C TYR A 142 5.57 6.93 -10.31
N THR A 143 5.37 6.37 -11.50
CA THR A 143 6.12 5.19 -11.96
C THR A 143 7.06 5.50 -13.12
N GLY A 144 7.91 4.52 -13.41
CA GLY A 144 8.95 4.58 -14.42
C GLY A 144 8.50 4.03 -15.76
N ASN A 145 9.43 3.39 -16.47
CA ASN A 145 9.04 2.60 -17.64
C ASN A 145 8.66 1.19 -17.21
N GLY A 146 7.69 0.59 -17.89
CA GLY A 146 7.19 -0.75 -17.59
C GLY A 146 5.67 -0.75 -17.74
N ASN A 147 5.04 -1.90 -17.58
CA ASN A 147 3.59 -1.96 -17.58
C ASN A 147 3.12 -1.91 -16.15
N ASP A 148 2.79 -0.71 -15.69
CA ASP A 148 2.46 -0.44 -14.30
C ASP A 148 0.95 -0.56 -14.03
N ILE A 149 0.60 -0.81 -12.78
CA ILE A 149 -0.77 -0.77 -12.27
C ILE A 149 -0.84 0.31 -11.21
N LEU A 150 -1.70 1.30 -11.41
CA LEU A 150 -1.74 2.52 -10.62
C LEU A 150 -3.16 2.73 -10.11
N TYR A 151 -3.32 2.85 -8.79
CA TYR A 151 -4.61 3.08 -8.17
C TYR A 151 -4.49 4.17 -7.10
N GLY A 152 -5.05 5.34 -7.36
CA GLY A 152 -5.08 6.44 -6.39
C GLY A 152 -5.89 6.07 -5.14
N SER A 153 -7.12 5.59 -5.37
CA SER A 153 -8.12 5.23 -4.36
C SER A 153 -8.91 6.45 -3.90
N ASP A 154 -8.92 6.80 -2.61
CA ASP A 154 -9.79 7.83 -2.07
C ASP A 154 -9.09 9.19 -2.02
N GLY A 155 -9.48 10.15 -2.84
CA GLY A 155 -8.95 11.51 -2.80
C GLY A 155 -8.73 12.12 -4.17
N ASP A 156 -8.21 13.35 -4.22
CA ASP A 156 -7.82 13.97 -5.49
C ASP A 156 -6.36 13.61 -5.81
N ASP A 157 -6.14 12.48 -6.48
CA ASP A 157 -4.79 11.96 -6.69
C ASP A 157 -4.09 12.52 -7.93
N LEU A 158 -2.76 12.57 -7.87
CA LEU A 158 -1.89 12.89 -9.00
C LEU A 158 -1.13 11.64 -9.44
N ILE A 159 -1.51 11.09 -10.59
CA ILE A 159 -0.96 9.83 -11.09
C ILE A 159 -0.15 10.06 -12.37
N ILE A 160 1.07 9.54 -12.40
CA ILE A 160 2.02 9.68 -13.52
C ILE A 160 2.56 8.28 -13.85
N GLY A 161 1.91 7.61 -14.82
CA GLY A 161 2.48 6.44 -15.52
C GLY A 161 3.31 6.96 -16.68
N LEU A 162 4.60 6.60 -16.74
CA LEU A 162 5.47 7.09 -17.83
C LEU A 162 5.37 6.19 -19.05
N GLY A 163 6.40 5.40 -19.36
CA GLY A 163 6.49 4.70 -20.63
C GLY A 163 6.10 3.25 -20.48
N GLY A 164 5.14 2.78 -21.24
CA GLY A 164 4.71 1.38 -21.18
C GLY A 164 3.25 1.23 -21.53
N ALA A 165 2.67 0.09 -21.19
CA ALA A 165 1.23 -0.10 -21.26
C ALA A 165 0.69 -0.17 -19.83
N ASP A 166 0.32 0.98 -19.29
CA ASP A 166 -0.08 1.15 -17.90
C ASP A 166 -1.58 0.93 -17.71
N THR A 167 -1.98 0.52 -16.51
CA THR A 167 -3.38 0.38 -16.11
C THR A 167 -3.66 1.31 -14.95
N PHE A 168 -4.50 2.30 -15.17
CA PHE A 168 -4.99 3.22 -14.14
C PHE A 168 -6.36 2.72 -13.68
N ILE A 169 -6.45 2.32 -12.42
CA ILE A 169 -7.67 1.75 -11.84
C ILE A 169 -8.49 2.88 -11.22
N LEU A 170 -9.79 2.92 -11.56
CA LEU A 170 -10.78 3.81 -10.96
C LEU A 170 -11.95 2.92 -10.50
N ARG A 171 -12.25 2.86 -9.20
CA ARG A 171 -13.30 1.98 -8.67
C ARG A 171 -14.56 2.76 -8.31
N GLU A 172 -15.69 2.06 -8.32
CA GLU A 172 -16.93 2.63 -7.81
C GLU A 172 -16.86 2.72 -6.29
N GLY A 173 -17.11 3.92 -5.75
CA GLY A 173 -17.12 4.16 -4.31
C GLY A 173 -15.94 4.98 -3.81
N ASP A 174 -14.89 5.09 -4.64
CA ASP A 174 -13.79 6.02 -4.41
C ASP A 174 -14.30 7.46 -4.42
N THR A 175 -13.67 8.27 -3.58
CA THR A 175 -13.92 9.70 -3.47
C THR A 175 -12.86 10.51 -4.23
N GLY A 176 -13.19 11.76 -4.56
CA GLY A 176 -12.27 12.65 -5.28
C GLY A 176 -12.26 12.44 -6.80
N ILE A 177 -11.41 13.22 -7.48
CA ILE A 177 -11.23 13.18 -8.94
C ILE A 177 -9.74 13.18 -9.26
N ASP A 178 -9.26 12.05 -9.77
CA ASP A 178 -7.86 11.87 -10.10
C ASP A 178 -7.44 12.71 -11.32
N THR A 179 -6.19 13.16 -11.27
CA THR A 179 -5.49 13.74 -12.42
C THR A 179 -4.40 12.79 -12.89
N ILE A 180 -4.63 12.17 -14.04
CA ILE A 180 -3.71 11.22 -14.66
C ILE A 180 -2.92 11.92 -15.76
N TYR A 181 -1.60 11.95 -15.64
CA TYR A 181 -0.70 12.50 -16.63
C TYR A 181 -0.20 11.41 -17.57
N TYR A 182 -0.04 11.78 -18.83
CA TYR A 182 0.59 10.96 -19.88
C TYR A 182 -0.12 9.66 -20.26
N ALA A 183 -1.36 9.44 -19.81
CA ALA A 183 -2.17 8.32 -20.31
C ALA A 183 -2.33 8.39 -21.84
N ASP A 184 -1.67 7.49 -22.58
CA ASP A 184 -1.71 7.37 -24.03
C ASP A 184 -2.16 5.97 -24.45
N ALA A 185 -3.40 5.89 -24.91
CA ALA A 185 -3.99 4.69 -25.50
C ALA A 185 -3.16 4.06 -26.64
N ARG A 186 -2.28 4.84 -27.30
CA ARG A 186 -1.39 4.37 -28.37
C ARG A 186 -0.14 3.66 -27.85
N GLU A 187 0.29 3.97 -26.63
CA GLU A 187 1.39 3.27 -25.95
C GLU A 187 0.89 1.97 -25.29
N GLY A 188 -0.41 1.90 -25.02
CA GLY A 188 -1.09 0.72 -24.52
C GLY A 188 -1.86 0.97 -23.23
N ASP A 189 -1.84 2.20 -22.74
CA ASP A 189 -2.44 2.57 -21.47
C ASP A 189 -3.94 2.36 -21.46
N ARG A 190 -4.46 1.99 -20.29
CA ARG A 190 -5.88 1.72 -20.08
C ARG A 190 -6.37 2.31 -18.78
N LEU A 191 -7.61 2.80 -18.80
CA LEU A 191 -8.41 3.02 -17.60
C LEU A 191 -9.20 1.73 -17.32
N ASP A 192 -8.96 1.14 -16.17
CA ASP A 192 -9.82 0.08 -15.63
C ASP A 192 -10.96 0.72 -14.83
N ILE A 193 -12.12 0.81 -15.48
CA ILE A 193 -13.39 1.25 -14.90
C ILE A 193 -14.38 0.08 -14.74
N SER A 194 -13.87 -1.14 -14.62
CA SER A 194 -14.69 -2.37 -14.63
C SER A 194 -15.86 -2.34 -13.64
N ASP A 195 -15.65 -1.77 -12.46
CA ASP A 195 -16.70 -1.66 -11.43
C ASP A 195 -17.89 -0.81 -11.89
N PHE A 196 -17.63 0.29 -12.60
CA PHE A 196 -18.69 1.11 -13.18
C PHE A 196 -19.44 0.35 -14.28
N LEU A 197 -18.73 -0.44 -15.08
CA LEU A 197 -19.31 -1.20 -16.19
C LEU A 197 -20.22 -2.35 -15.73
N ASP A 198 -20.18 -2.77 -14.46
CA ASP A 198 -21.13 -3.74 -13.92
C ASP A 198 -22.59 -3.23 -13.92
N GLN A 199 -22.77 -1.91 -13.97
CA GLN A 199 -24.08 -1.25 -14.05
C GLN A 199 -24.53 -0.96 -15.48
N PHE A 200 -23.65 -1.13 -16.47
CA PHE A 200 -23.93 -0.86 -17.88
C PHE A 200 -24.78 -1.97 -18.52
N ASP A 201 -25.90 -1.61 -19.16
CA ASP A 201 -26.71 -2.54 -19.96
C ASP A 201 -26.42 -2.38 -21.46
N PRO A 202 -25.59 -3.26 -22.07
CA PRO A 202 -25.23 -3.15 -23.48
C PRO A 202 -26.40 -3.39 -24.46
N LEU A 203 -27.56 -3.83 -23.98
CA LEU A 203 -28.76 -4.02 -24.82
C LEU A 203 -29.62 -2.76 -24.89
N GLN A 204 -29.47 -1.84 -23.93
CA GLN A 204 -30.31 -0.65 -23.81
C GLN A 204 -29.51 0.63 -24.06
N ASP A 205 -28.24 0.64 -23.68
CA ASP A 205 -27.41 1.85 -23.66
C ASP A 205 -26.25 1.75 -24.64
N ALA A 206 -25.89 2.89 -25.22
CA ALA A 206 -24.66 3.02 -26.00
C ALA A 206 -23.51 3.32 -25.05
N ILE A 207 -22.33 2.74 -25.31
CA ILE A 207 -21.17 2.99 -24.46
C ILE A 207 -20.80 4.48 -24.40
N ASP A 208 -21.00 5.22 -25.50
CA ASP A 208 -20.75 6.67 -25.57
C ASP A 208 -21.77 7.52 -24.80
N ASP A 209 -22.88 6.94 -24.34
CA ASP A 209 -23.84 7.59 -23.43
C ASP A 209 -23.46 7.29 -21.96
N PHE A 210 -22.89 6.11 -21.72
CA PHE A 210 -22.43 5.69 -20.39
C PHE A 210 -21.07 6.29 -20.01
N VAL A 211 -20.08 6.24 -20.91
CA VAL A 211 -18.75 6.83 -20.74
C VAL A 211 -18.66 8.08 -21.61
N ILE A 212 -18.48 9.22 -20.97
CA ILE A 212 -18.42 10.52 -21.62
C ILE A 212 -17.01 11.06 -21.53
N LEU A 213 -16.37 11.20 -22.68
CA LEU A 213 -15.07 11.85 -22.82
C LEU A 213 -15.26 13.27 -23.36
N SER A 214 -14.81 14.26 -22.60
CA SER A 214 -14.88 15.67 -23.00
C SER A 214 -13.48 16.28 -23.10
N ASP A 215 -13.06 16.59 -24.33
CA ASP A 215 -11.77 17.20 -24.64
C ASP A 215 -11.89 18.73 -24.74
N ASP A 216 -11.04 19.45 -24.00
CA ASP A 216 -10.98 20.93 -24.01
C ASP A 216 -9.88 21.51 -24.92
N GLY A 217 -9.18 20.64 -25.66
CA GLY A 217 -8.04 20.94 -26.51
C GLY A 217 -6.69 20.78 -25.82
N PHE A 218 -6.67 20.39 -24.53
CA PHE A 218 -5.47 20.16 -23.76
C PHE A 218 -5.58 18.93 -22.83
N SER A 219 -6.76 18.68 -22.27
CA SER A 219 -7.05 17.57 -21.38
C SER A 219 -8.38 16.92 -21.76
N THR A 220 -8.52 15.65 -21.39
CA THR A 220 -9.77 14.91 -21.56
C THR A 220 -10.35 14.62 -20.19
N THR A 221 -11.56 15.13 -19.93
CA THR A 221 -12.35 14.74 -18.76
C THR A 221 -13.01 13.39 -19.02
N VAL A 222 -12.97 12.50 -18.03
CA VAL A 222 -13.62 11.19 -18.05
C VAL A 222 -14.78 11.21 -17.07
N SER A 223 -15.99 11.01 -17.58
CA SER A 223 -17.21 10.95 -16.78
C SER A 223 -18.00 9.67 -17.07
N VAL A 224 -18.73 9.19 -16.08
CA VAL A 224 -19.60 8.03 -16.17
C VAL A 224 -21.03 8.38 -15.77
N ASP A 225 -22.00 7.96 -16.57
CA ASP A 225 -23.44 8.08 -16.32
C ASP A 225 -23.98 6.78 -15.71
N VAL A 226 -23.69 6.58 -14.42
CA VAL A 226 -24.06 5.34 -13.71
C VAL A 226 -25.57 5.16 -13.53
N ASP A 227 -26.36 6.24 -13.52
CA ASP A 227 -27.79 6.19 -13.27
C ASP A 227 -28.65 6.20 -14.54
N GLY A 228 -28.00 6.34 -15.71
CA GLY A 228 -28.63 6.32 -17.03
C GLY A 228 -29.60 7.47 -17.25
N GLN A 229 -29.47 8.57 -16.49
CA GLN A 229 -30.32 9.75 -16.66
C GLN A 229 -29.84 10.66 -17.81
N GLY A 230 -28.76 10.26 -18.48
CA GLY A 230 -28.16 10.88 -19.64
C GLY A 230 -26.96 11.75 -19.26
N ALA A 231 -26.14 12.05 -20.26
CA ALA A 231 -24.85 12.75 -20.13
C ALA A 231 -24.83 14.10 -19.37
N GLY A 232 -25.98 14.69 -19.04
CA GLY A 232 -26.07 15.91 -18.23
C GLY A 232 -25.86 15.69 -16.72
N GLU A 233 -26.01 14.46 -16.24
CA GLU A 233 -25.88 14.08 -14.82
C GLU A 233 -24.67 13.15 -14.58
N ALA A 234 -23.85 12.92 -15.60
CA ALA A 234 -22.67 12.07 -15.51
C ALA A 234 -21.67 12.61 -14.47
N VAL A 235 -21.10 11.70 -13.69
CA VAL A 235 -20.13 12.00 -12.64
C VAL A 235 -18.73 11.93 -13.23
N GLN A 236 -17.95 12.99 -13.06
CA GLN A 236 -16.53 12.97 -13.39
C GLN A 236 -15.77 12.07 -12.43
N ILE A 237 -14.95 11.17 -12.98
CA ILE A 237 -14.13 10.23 -12.20
C ILE A 237 -12.63 10.48 -12.41
N ALA A 238 -12.22 11.10 -13.52
CA ALA A 238 -10.82 11.44 -13.74
C ALA A 238 -10.64 12.58 -14.74
N THR A 239 -9.43 13.15 -14.74
CA THR A 239 -8.91 14.04 -15.77
C THR A 239 -7.64 13.47 -16.36
N LEU A 240 -7.64 13.20 -17.67
CA LEU A 240 -6.44 12.81 -18.43
C LEU A 240 -5.72 14.09 -18.88
N TYR A 241 -4.75 14.53 -18.09
CA TYR A 241 -4.04 15.79 -18.31
C TYR A 241 -3.00 15.65 -19.42
N GLY A 242 -3.09 16.52 -20.42
CA GLY A 242 -2.19 16.50 -21.58
C GLY A 242 -2.60 15.49 -22.66
N SER A 243 -3.69 14.74 -22.45
CA SER A 243 -4.22 13.77 -23.41
C SER A 243 -5.47 14.33 -24.09
N THR A 244 -5.44 14.37 -25.43
CA THR A 244 -6.51 14.91 -26.28
C THR A 244 -6.84 13.91 -27.40
N GLY A 245 -8.08 13.91 -27.89
CA GLY A 245 -8.55 13.01 -28.93
C GLY A 245 -8.58 11.55 -28.47
N VAL A 246 -8.85 11.33 -27.19
CA VAL A 246 -9.00 10.00 -26.59
C VAL A 246 -10.37 9.43 -26.98
N GLU A 247 -10.37 8.20 -27.48
CA GLU A 247 -11.59 7.44 -27.81
C GLU A 247 -11.85 6.39 -26.73
N VAL A 248 -13.12 6.11 -26.43
CA VAL A 248 -13.51 5.18 -25.35
C VAL A 248 -12.91 3.80 -25.58
N GLU A 249 -13.05 3.22 -26.77
CA GLU A 249 -12.49 1.91 -27.11
C GLU A 249 -10.96 1.90 -27.16
N GLY A 250 -10.37 3.10 -27.25
CA GLY A 250 -8.94 3.31 -27.21
C GLY A 250 -8.39 3.20 -25.79
N ILE A 251 -9.07 3.77 -24.79
CA ILE A 251 -8.55 3.90 -23.42
C ILE A 251 -9.22 2.96 -22.42
N ILE A 252 -10.41 2.44 -22.69
CA ILE A 252 -11.12 1.50 -21.81
C ILE A 252 -11.20 0.14 -22.50
N ASP A 253 -10.89 -0.93 -21.77
CA ASP A 253 -11.10 -2.29 -22.27
C ASP A 253 -12.56 -2.71 -22.14
N LEU A 254 -13.27 -2.73 -23.27
CA LEU A 254 -14.68 -3.15 -23.36
C LEU A 254 -14.84 -4.65 -23.65
N SER A 255 -13.76 -5.43 -23.70
CA SER A 255 -13.81 -6.85 -24.09
C SER A 255 -14.56 -7.75 -23.11
N SER A 256 -14.70 -7.30 -21.85
CA SER A 256 -15.49 -7.95 -20.81
C SER A 256 -16.99 -7.70 -20.94
N ILE A 257 -17.40 -6.67 -21.69
CA ILE A 257 -18.81 -6.35 -21.93
C ILE A 257 -19.38 -7.38 -22.91
N THR A 258 -20.08 -8.38 -22.38
CA THR A 258 -20.74 -9.39 -23.21
C THR A 258 -21.86 -8.76 -24.04
N THR A 259 -21.60 -8.53 -25.32
CA THR A 259 -22.65 -8.36 -26.33
C THR A 259 -23.25 -9.74 -26.62
N VAL A 260 -24.51 -9.97 -26.22
CA VAL A 260 -25.27 -11.19 -26.58
C VAL A 260 -26.19 -10.88 -27.75
#